data_AF-A0A1S7FV92-F1
#
_entry.id   AF-A0A1S7FV92-F1
#
_cell.length_a   1.000
_cell.length_b   1.000
_cell.length_c   1.000
_cell.angle_alpha   90.00
_cell.angle_beta   90.00
_cell.angle_gamma   90.00
#
_symmetry.space_group_name_H-M   'P 1'
#
loop_
_entity.id
_entity.type
_entity.pdbx_description
1 polymer ?
#
loop_
_entity_poly.entity_id
_entity_poly.type
_entity_poly.pdbx_seq_one_letter_code
_entity_poly.pdbx_strand_id
1 'polypeptide(L)' 'MLEVRKAVSNRLAKIEGHVKSVKKMTDEDRPYEDIMLQIAAVKKALESAEKVIFSEQMKEMVARGEFDQKRVDSFIK' A
#
# COMPACT_ATOMS: atom_id res chain seq x y z
N MET A 1 0.64 11.68 -11.97
CA MET A 1 0.27 10.51 -12.82
C MET A 1 1.39 9.50 -13.12
N LEU A 2 2.29 9.69 -14.11
CA LEU A 2 3.30 8.65 -14.47
C LEU A 2 4.28 8.34 -13.33
N GLU A 3 4.74 9.37 -12.63
CA GLU A 3 5.64 9.23 -11.47
C GLU A 3 4.96 8.52 -10.27
N VAL A 4 3.67 8.77 -10.03
CA VAL A 4 2.92 8.10 -8.95
C VAL A 4 2.70 6.63 -9.27
N ARG A 5 2.33 6.31 -10.52
CA ARG A 5 2.22 4.90 -10.96
C ARG A 5 3.55 4.16 -10.80
N LYS A 6 4.67 4.79 -11.13
CA LYS A 6 6.01 4.22 -10.94
C LYS A 6 6.35 4.02 -9.45
N ALA A 7 6.02 5.01 -8.60
CA ALA A 7 6.22 4.90 -7.15
C ALA A 7 5.37 3.77 -6.54
N VAL A 8 4.12 3.63 -6.95
CA VAL A 8 3.23 2.53 -6.55
C VAL A 8 3.77 1.19 -7.03
N SER A 9 4.18 1.08 -8.29
CA SER A 9 4.78 -0.14 -8.85
C SER A 9 6.02 -0.58 -8.04
N ASN A 10 6.91 0.36 -7.72
CA ASN A 10 8.09 0.09 -6.89
C ASN A 10 7.72 -0.38 -5.47
N ARG A 11 6.65 0.15 -4.87
CA ARG A 11 6.15 -0.32 -3.56
C ARG A 11 5.59 -1.73 -3.65
N LEU A 12 4.80 -2.03 -4.68
CA LEU A 12 4.25 -3.36 -4.92
C LEU A 12 5.36 -4.38 -5.15
N ALA A 13 6.42 -4.05 -5.90
CA ALA A 13 7.58 -4.93 -6.08
C ALA A 13 8.28 -5.27 -4.75
N LYS A 14 8.38 -4.31 -3.81
CA LYS A 14 8.90 -4.56 -2.46
C LYS A 14 7.97 -5.46 -1.65
N ILE A 15 6.66 -5.22 -1.72
CA ILE A 15 5.64 -6.04 -1.04
C ILE A 15 5.70 -7.48 -1.57
N GLU A 16 5.80 -7.67 -2.88
CA GLU A 16 5.96 -8.98 -3.51
C GLU A 16 7.20 -9.71 -2.98
N GLY A 17 8.34 -9.02 -2.89
CA GLY A 17 9.55 -9.57 -2.29
C GLY A 17 9.37 -9.95 -0.82
N HIS A 18 8.65 -9.14 -0.05
CA HIS A 18 8.34 -9.44 1.35
C HIS A 18 7.44 -10.67 1.48
N VAL A 19 6.41 -10.80 0.64
CA VAL A 19 5.55 -12.00 0.61
C VAL A 19 6.35 -13.26 0.26
N LYS A 20 7.28 -13.18 -0.70
CA LYS A 20 8.20 -14.29 -1.01
C LYS A 20 9.06 -14.68 0.21
N SER A 21 9.53 -13.70 0.97
CA SER A 21 10.26 -13.96 2.21
C SER A 21 9.39 -14.62 3.28
N VAL A 22 8.13 -14.19 3.44
CA VAL A 22 7.19 -14.82 4.38
C VAL A 22 6.93 -16.27 4.00
N LYS A 23 6.71 -16.55 2.70
CA LYS A 23 6.59 -17.93 2.22
C LYS A 23 7.82 -18.76 2.60
N LYS A 24 9.03 -18.23 2.37
CA LYS A 24 10.28 -18.92 2.75
C LYS A 24 10.34 -19.21 4.25
N MET A 25 9.89 -18.28 5.10
CA MET A 25 9.80 -18.52 6.54
C MET A 25 8.86 -19.67 6.89
N THR A 26 7.73 -19.78 6.18
CA THR A 26 6.83 -20.93 6.32
C THR A 26 7.50 -22.23 5.87
N ASP A 27 8.17 -22.23 4.72
CA ASP A 27 8.88 -23.40 4.19
C ASP A 27 10.08 -23.82 5.06
N GLU A 28 10.62 -22.91 5.89
CA GLU A 28 11.72 -23.12 6.84
C GLU A 28 11.25 -23.49 8.26
N ASP A 29 9.95 -23.77 8.46
CA ASP A 29 9.36 -24.10 9.76
C ASP A 29 9.67 -23.07 10.87
N ARG A 30 9.74 -21.77 10.51
CA ARG A 30 9.91 -20.68 11.49
C ARG A 30 8.72 -20.63 12.45
N PRO A 31 8.90 -20.11 13.69
CA PRO A 31 7.80 -19.92 14.64
C PRO A 31 6.61 -19.17 14.05
N TYR A 32 5.40 -19.63 14.34
CA TYR A 32 4.18 -19.01 13.80
C TYR A 32 4.02 -17.56 14.25
N GLU A 33 4.51 -17.20 15.43
CA GLU A 33 4.52 -15.84 15.95
C GLU A 33 5.33 -14.90 15.04
N ASP A 34 6.50 -15.36 14.58
CA ASP A 34 7.36 -14.60 13.67
C ASP A 34 6.71 -14.44 12.29
N ILE A 35 6.11 -15.52 11.78
CA ILE A 35 5.38 -15.49 10.49
C ILE A 35 4.21 -14.50 10.58
N MET A 36 3.43 -14.55 11.66
CA MET A 36 2.31 -13.65 11.89
C MET A 36 2.74 -12.19 11.98
N LEU A 37 3.88 -11.92 12.63
CA LEU A 37 4.46 -10.57 12.70
C LEU A 37 4.83 -10.06 11.30
N GLN A 38 5.43 -10.89 10.45
CA GLN A 38 5.79 -10.49 9.08
C GLN A 38 4.56 -10.32 8.18
N ILE A 39 3.53 -11.15 8.33
CA ILE A 39 2.25 -10.95 7.65
C ILE A 39 1.64 -9.60 8.04
N ALA A 40 1.68 -9.22 9.32
CA ALA A 40 1.19 -7.92 9.76
C ALA A 40 1.99 -6.76 9.14
N ALA A 41 3.31 -6.92 8.97
CA ALA A 41 4.14 -5.94 8.27
C ALA A 41 3.78 -5.81 6.78
N VAL A 42 3.54 -6.93 6.09
CA VAL A 42 3.06 -6.94 4.69
C VAL A 42 1.72 -6.21 4.57
N LYS A 43 0.76 -6.48 5.48
CA LYS A 43 -0.54 -5.80 5.50
C LYS A 43 -0.38 -4.28 5.62
N LYS A 44 0.43 -3.80 6.56
CA LYS A 44 0.71 -2.35 6.71
C LYS A 44 1.37 -1.74 5.47
N ALA A 45 2.25 -2.48 4.80
CA ALA A 45 2.87 -2.02 3.57
C ALA A 45 1.85 -1.88 2.44
N LEU A 46 0.89 -2.81 2.34
CA LEU A 46 -0.19 -2.76 1.37
C LEU A 46 -1.15 -1.59 1.64
N GLU A 47 -1.56 -1.38 2.90
CA GLU A 47 -2.37 -0.23 3.33
C GLU A 47 -1.69 1.11 2.95
N SER A 48 -0.37 1.18 3.09
CA SER A 48 0.41 2.36 2.69
C SER A 48 0.41 2.59 1.17
N ALA A 49 0.42 1.52 0.37
CA ALA A 49 0.32 1.62 -1.09
C ALA A 49 -1.08 2.07 -1.51
N GLU A 50 -2.12 1.51 -0.90
CA GLU A 50 -3.52 1.89 -1.11
C GLU A 50 -3.74 3.39 -0.85
N LYS A 51 -3.26 3.91 0.29
CA LYS A 51 -3.37 5.33 0.63
C LYS A 51 -2.75 6.26 -0.41
N VAL A 52 -1.63 5.86 -1.02
CA VAL A 52 -0.99 6.65 -2.09
C VAL A 52 -1.85 6.68 -3.34
N ILE A 53 -2.40 5.52 -3.75
CA ILE A 53 -3.29 5.44 -4.92
C ILE A 53 -4.54 6.28 -4.68
N PHE A 54 -5.18 6.11 -3.52
CA PHE A 54 -6.38 6.85 -3.16
C PHE A 54 -6.13 8.35 -3.11
N SER A 55 -5.02 8.80 -2.51
CA SER A 55 -4.66 10.23 -2.47
C SER A 55 -4.50 10.83 -3.87
N GLU A 56 -3.90 10.12 -4.82
CA GLU A 56 -3.77 10.59 -6.20
C GLU A 56 -5.12 10.61 -6.91
N GLN A 57 -5.94 9.56 -6.75
CA GLN A 57 -7.28 9.50 -7.34
C GLN A 57 -8.15 10.66 -6.85
N MET A 58 -8.13 10.97 -5.55
CA MET A 58 -8.88 12.08 -4.98
C MET A 58 -8.44 13.43 -5.57
N LYS A 59 -7.13 13.64 -5.78
CA LYS A 59 -6.61 14.85 -6.44
C LYS A 59 -7.08 14.96 -7.89
N GLU A 60 -7.10 13.85 -8.62
CA GLU A 60 -7.63 13.82 -10.00
C GLU A 60 -9.12 14.17 -10.04
N MET A 61 -9.93 13.64 -9.13
CA MET A 61 -11.37 13.93 -9.06
C MET A 61 -11.65 15.39 -8.72
N VAL A 62 -10.88 16.00 -7.81
CA VAL A 62 -10.95 17.45 -7.53
C VAL A 62 -10.59 18.26 -8.77
N ALA A 63 -9.50 17.90 -9.46
CA ALA A 63 -9.07 18.59 -10.67
C ALA A 63 -10.11 18.52 -11.80
N ARG A 64 -10.94 17.47 -11.83
CA ARG A 64 -12.06 17.31 -12.78
C ARG A 64 -13.35 18.01 -12.33
N GLY A 65 -13.38 18.61 -11.14
CA GLY A 65 -14.57 19.25 -10.57
C GLY A 65 -15.63 18.26 -10.07
N GLU A 66 -15.28 16.98 -9.94
CA GLU A 66 -16.18 15.91 -9.49
C GLU A 66 -16.25 15.83 -7.96
N PHE A 67 -15.34 16.48 -7.24
CA PHE A 67 -15.23 16.47 -5.78
C PHE A 67 -14.87 17.86 -5.21
N ASP A 68 -15.47 18.21 -4.07
CA ASP A 68 -15.15 19.43 -3.32
C ASP A 68 -13.92 19.20 -2.40
N GLN A 69 -12.96 20.12 -2.47
CA GLN A 69 -11.71 20.10 -1.70
C GLN A 69 -11.96 19.90 -0.19
N LYS A 70 -13.02 20.52 0.35
CA LYS A 70 -13.37 20.41 1.79
C LYS A 70 -13.70 18.97 2.24
N ARG A 71 -14.23 18.13 1.33
CA ARG A 71 -14.49 16.72 1.64
C ARG A 71 -13.21 15.88 1.56
N VAL A 72 -12.33 16.16 0.60
CA VAL A 72 -11.04 15.46 0.46
C VAL A 72 -10.19 15.61 1.72
N ASP A 73 -10.13 16.82 2.27
CA ASP A 73 -9.37 17.10 3.49
C ASP A 73 -9.92 16.35 4.72
N SER A 74 -11.20 15.96 4.72
CA SER A 74 -11.81 15.13 5.78
C SER A 74 -11.48 13.64 5.67
N PHE A 75 -11.12 13.15 4.46
CA PHE A 75 -10.77 11.75 4.20
C PHE A 75 -9.27 11.47 4.27
N ILE A 76 -8.42 12.50 4.13
CA ILE A 76 -6.94 12.36 4.17
C ILE A 76 -6.37 12.44 5.60
N LYS A 77 -7.22 12.74 6.60
CA LYS A 77 -6.82 12.77 8.03
C LYS A 77 -6.72 11.37 8.63
#